data_AF-A0A2G2E9N0-F1
#
_entry.id   AF-A0A2G2E9N0-F1
#
_cell.length_a   1.000
_cell.length_b   1.000
_cell.length_c   1.000
_cell.angle_alpha   90.00
_cell.angle_beta   90.00
_cell.angle_gamma   90.00
#
_symmetry.space_group_name_H-M   'P 1'
#
loop_
_entity.id
_entity.type
_entity.pdbx_description
1 polymer ?
#
loop_
_entity_poly.entity_id
_entity_poly.type
_entity_poly.pdbx_seq_one_letter_code
_entity_poly.pdbx_strand_id
1 'polypeptide(L)'
;MKEHVHISMKIQIPTELEEKKFSTSVLRILGARNSKRTFSINDRQELLISIQLPSRRTRKIARIKNRVRKLIKQHGGKLFYDLNTLNSTMNGSATQEKWNVNIPRLIDKSGQQTSQPNYLWNHDCVRFPQAIQYVSEGKNEYGSLDLSLGAFATEIKVFQFDSGHSTHPVVFDYPRYNSIEKEQTPSVALNDQLKRIAGKDDLESYYLLMGGFQKPGHSTSTAATMIGITGLEKGDWPNTLETIFSELDAIFKTKISQGLFPYVDFTCLKASKTVILGGKLGTKFFNNVSDAANIIAGLDHAIERQADIITISLGGGFRGKKDKVIRNKIRQAYNQGIIVVCAAGNSRFYSTLFGIVKPAKYFETIAVAALEPIMLEEELQLIPWSKSCGGTNVDISAPGKYIYTPFEISLDKIQDGKLKEQLENGHLYKFGGATSQATVHVSSAAALWKHVYSESLRQDEFYTQHNSHHPNALNNRVVEAFRYGLFHSKNELLNQKIKWTKRWYRNFRGLLDVEKLLDPSFAPTTDECKRSIREFESSGSSSFNQFLVGKQGVNRNSSFRRRMTK
;
A
#
# COMPACT_ATOMS: atom_id res chain seq x y z
N MET A 1 18.57 -9.09 16.18
CA MET A 1 19.70 -9.30 15.25
C MET A 1 20.47 -7.99 15.11
N LYS A 2 21.78 -8.01 14.83
CA LYS A 2 22.56 -6.80 14.55
C LYS A 2 22.35 -6.44 13.07
N GLU A 3 21.73 -5.29 12.79
CA GLU A 3 21.63 -4.79 11.42
C GLU A 3 23.03 -4.51 10.85
N HIS A 4 23.26 -4.92 9.61
CA HIS A 4 24.47 -4.64 8.86
C HIS A 4 24.16 -3.80 7.62
N VAL A 5 25.02 -2.82 7.31
CA VAL A 5 24.96 -2.02 6.09
C VAL A 5 25.99 -2.56 5.12
N HIS A 6 25.52 -2.94 3.93
CA HIS A 6 26.36 -3.38 2.82
C HIS A 6 26.74 -2.16 1.98
N ILE A 7 28.03 -1.90 1.79
CA ILE A 7 28.53 -0.91 0.83
C ILE A 7 29.07 -1.65 -0.36
N SER A 8 28.41 -1.49 -1.51
CA SER A 8 28.82 -2.05 -2.80
C SER A 8 28.99 -0.91 -3.82
N MET A 9 30.11 -0.90 -4.53
CA MET A 9 30.46 0.13 -5.55
C MET A 9 31.12 -0.54 -6.74
N LYS A 10 30.79 -0.09 -7.95
CA LYS A 10 31.40 -0.53 -9.22
C LYS A 10 32.26 0.59 -9.80
N ILE A 11 33.52 0.29 -10.11
CA ILE A 11 34.55 1.28 -10.46
C ILE A 11 35.27 0.82 -11.73
N GLN A 12 35.39 1.70 -12.73
CA GLN A 12 36.36 1.51 -13.81
C GLN A 12 37.75 1.95 -13.32
N ILE A 13 38.75 1.10 -13.47
CA ILE A 13 40.15 1.42 -13.17
C ILE A 13 40.90 1.58 -14.50
N PRO A 14 41.75 2.61 -14.70
CA PRO A 14 42.60 2.69 -15.87
C PRO A 14 43.60 1.52 -15.95
N THR A 15 43.92 1.08 -17.17
CA THR A 15 44.73 -0.11 -17.50
C THR A 15 46.10 -0.19 -16.83
N GLU A 16 46.67 0.94 -16.38
CA GLU A 16 48.02 1.03 -15.82
C GLU A 16 48.07 1.11 -14.28
N LEU A 17 46.91 1.10 -13.61
CA LEU A 17 46.88 1.25 -12.15
C LEU A 17 47.04 -0.11 -11.45
N GLU A 18 48.18 -0.34 -10.81
CA GLU A 18 48.41 -1.55 -9.99
C GLU A 18 47.26 -1.80 -9.00
N GLU A 19 46.50 -2.86 -9.26
CA GLU A 19 45.36 -3.34 -8.47
C GLU A 19 45.65 -3.35 -6.96
N LYS A 20 46.84 -3.85 -6.59
CA LYS A 20 47.36 -3.87 -5.22
C LYS A 20 47.41 -2.49 -4.56
N LYS A 21 47.83 -1.44 -5.27
CA LYS A 21 47.95 -0.07 -4.73
C LYS A 21 46.57 0.54 -4.48
N PHE A 22 45.61 0.35 -5.39
CA PHE A 22 44.24 0.82 -5.21
C PHE A 22 43.53 0.08 -4.07
N SER A 23 43.56 -1.26 -4.10
CA SER A 23 42.98 -2.11 -3.05
C SER A 23 43.55 -1.76 -1.67
N THR A 24 44.88 -1.64 -1.53
CA THR A 24 45.53 -1.23 -0.27
C THR A 24 45.07 0.16 0.20
N SER A 25 44.91 1.12 -0.70
CA SER A 25 44.48 2.48 -0.37
C SER A 25 43.01 2.54 0.08
N VAL A 26 42.14 1.76 -0.57
CA VAL A 26 40.76 1.53 -0.10
C VAL A 26 40.77 0.87 1.29
N LEU A 27 41.55 -0.19 1.49
CA LEU A 27 41.64 -0.92 2.76
C LEU A 27 42.07 0.00 3.92
N ARG A 28 43.02 0.93 3.69
CA ARG A 28 43.41 1.98 4.65
C ARG A 28 42.26 2.95 4.97
N ILE A 29 41.51 3.40 3.97
CA ILE A 29 40.35 4.30 4.14
C ILE A 29 39.25 3.66 5.01
N LEU A 30 39.02 2.35 4.88
CA LEU A 30 37.89 1.65 5.49
C LEU A 30 38.00 1.45 7.01
N GLY A 31 39.21 1.40 7.58
CA GLY A 31 39.46 1.58 9.02
C GLY A 31 38.53 0.80 9.96
N ALA A 32 38.37 -0.51 9.73
CA ALA A 32 37.49 -1.37 10.52
C ALA A 32 38.07 -2.80 10.65
N ARG A 33 38.70 -3.13 11.78
CA ARG A 33 39.29 -4.46 12.03
C ARG A 33 38.27 -5.62 12.03
N ASN A 34 36.96 -5.34 12.11
CA ASN A 34 35.89 -6.34 12.28
C ASN A 34 34.78 -6.22 11.20
N SER A 35 35.12 -6.37 9.93
CA SER A 35 34.17 -6.33 8.80
C SER A 35 34.44 -7.45 7.80
N LYS A 36 33.44 -8.26 7.43
CA LYS A 36 33.54 -9.10 6.23
C LYS A 36 33.61 -8.19 4.99
N ARG A 37 34.47 -8.56 4.04
CA ARG A 37 34.75 -7.82 2.79
C ARG A 37 34.94 -8.82 1.67
N THR A 38 34.42 -8.49 0.49
CA THR A 38 34.70 -9.20 -0.75
C THR A 38 35.07 -8.19 -1.83
N PHE A 39 36.04 -8.58 -2.65
CA PHE A 39 36.49 -7.84 -3.82
C PHE A 39 36.41 -8.82 -5.00
N SER A 40 35.83 -8.38 -6.11
CA SER A 40 35.90 -9.10 -7.37
C SER A 40 36.15 -8.11 -8.50
N ILE A 41 36.93 -8.55 -9.47
CA ILE A 41 37.19 -7.84 -10.73
C ILE A 41 36.69 -8.78 -11.83
N ASN A 42 35.99 -8.23 -12.81
CA ASN A 42 35.60 -8.97 -14.00
C ASN A 42 36.53 -8.67 -15.18
N ASP A 43 36.35 -9.39 -16.28
CA ASP A 43 37.17 -9.31 -17.50
C ASP A 43 37.11 -7.93 -18.20
N ARG A 44 36.27 -7.01 -17.70
CA ARG A 44 36.12 -5.62 -18.17
C ARG A 44 36.85 -4.60 -17.26
N GLN A 45 37.71 -5.06 -16.36
CA GLN A 45 38.44 -4.26 -15.37
C GLN A 45 37.53 -3.45 -14.42
N GLU A 46 36.34 -3.99 -14.13
CA GLU A 46 35.36 -3.37 -13.23
C GLU A 46 35.50 -3.93 -11.83
N LEU A 47 35.97 -3.13 -10.87
CA LEU A 47 36.13 -3.54 -9.48
C LEU A 47 34.82 -3.38 -8.70
N LEU A 48 34.30 -4.49 -8.16
CA LEU A 48 33.21 -4.51 -7.19
C LEU A 48 33.77 -4.58 -5.76
N ILE A 49 33.46 -3.57 -4.94
CA ILE A 49 33.91 -3.50 -3.53
C ILE A 49 32.71 -3.71 -2.61
N SER A 50 32.57 -4.87 -1.95
CA SER A 50 31.47 -5.18 -1.02
C SER A 50 31.94 -5.21 0.44
N ILE A 51 31.32 -4.39 1.31
CA ILE A 51 31.75 -4.18 2.71
C ILE A 51 30.56 -4.26 3.67
N GLN A 52 30.65 -5.12 4.69
CA GLN A 52 29.62 -5.27 5.72
C GLN A 52 29.97 -4.48 7.01
N LEU A 53 29.12 -3.51 7.41
CA LEU A 53 29.35 -2.64 8.58
C LEU A 53 28.19 -2.67 9.60
N PRO A 54 28.42 -2.60 10.93
CA PRO A 54 27.33 -2.52 11.91
C PRO A 54 26.51 -1.20 11.83
N SER A 55 25.18 -1.26 11.91
CA SER A 55 24.28 -0.12 11.59
C SER A 55 24.43 1.14 12.45
N ARG A 56 24.89 1.03 13.70
CA ARG A 56 24.95 2.13 14.69
C ARG A 56 25.89 3.32 14.35
N ARG A 57 26.38 3.48 13.12
CA ARG A 57 27.35 4.53 12.73
C ARG A 57 27.08 5.18 11.36
N THR A 58 25.86 5.68 11.12
CA THR A 58 25.47 6.41 9.88
C THR A 58 26.45 7.54 9.48
N ARG A 59 26.95 8.33 10.44
CA ARG A 59 27.97 9.37 10.17
C ARG A 59 29.33 8.79 9.73
N LYS A 60 29.70 7.57 10.14
CA LYS A 60 30.95 6.91 9.70
C LYS A 60 30.81 6.41 8.25
N ILE A 61 29.63 5.90 7.87
CA ILE A 61 29.32 5.41 6.52
C ILE A 61 29.44 6.54 5.49
N ALA A 62 28.85 7.72 5.75
CA ALA A 62 28.95 8.87 4.85
C ALA A 62 30.41 9.35 4.67
N ARG A 63 31.21 9.38 5.74
CA ARG A 63 32.65 9.72 5.69
C ARG A 63 33.46 8.69 4.88
N ILE A 64 33.15 7.40 5.02
CA ILE A 64 33.77 6.32 4.23
C ILE A 64 33.44 6.52 2.74
N LYS A 65 32.17 6.68 2.38
CA LYS A 65 31.74 6.92 0.98
C LYS A 65 32.49 8.10 0.35
N ASN A 66 32.56 9.24 1.04
CA ASN A 66 33.24 10.43 0.52
C ASN A 66 34.75 10.23 0.35
N ARG A 67 35.41 9.44 1.22
CA ARG A 67 36.83 9.10 1.06
C ARG A 67 37.05 8.17 -0.14
N VAL A 68 36.23 7.14 -0.31
CA VAL A 68 36.32 6.23 -1.47
C VAL A 68 36.07 6.98 -2.78
N ARG A 69 35.06 7.88 -2.83
CA ARG A 69 34.82 8.75 -4.00
C ARG A 69 36.00 9.66 -4.34
N LYS A 70 36.67 10.23 -3.33
CA LYS A 70 37.89 11.01 -3.55
C LYS A 70 39.02 10.15 -4.11
N LEU A 71 39.22 8.94 -3.57
CA LEU A 71 40.24 8.01 -4.05
C LEU A 71 40.00 7.57 -5.51
N ILE A 72 38.74 7.26 -5.87
CA ILE A 72 38.34 6.95 -7.24
C ILE A 72 38.73 8.10 -8.19
N LYS A 73 38.35 9.34 -7.86
CA LYS A 73 38.68 10.53 -8.67
C LYS A 73 40.19 10.81 -8.74
N GLN A 74 40.94 10.52 -7.68
CA GLN A 74 42.40 10.71 -7.65
C GLN A 74 43.17 9.75 -8.58
N HIS A 75 42.60 8.58 -8.90
CA HIS A 75 43.23 7.58 -9.76
C HIS A 75 42.58 7.48 -11.15
N GLY A 76 41.93 8.56 -11.62
CA GLY A 76 41.28 8.61 -12.94
C GLY A 76 40.08 7.67 -13.12
N GLY A 77 39.67 6.96 -12.06
CA GLY A 77 38.58 5.99 -12.12
C GLY A 77 37.20 6.66 -12.17
N LYS A 78 36.24 5.97 -12.78
CA LYS A 78 34.84 6.40 -12.83
C LYS A 78 33.99 5.54 -11.89
N LEU A 79 33.20 6.18 -11.02
CA LEU A 79 32.17 5.50 -10.24
C LEU A 79 30.91 5.39 -11.09
N PHE A 80 30.52 4.19 -11.50
CA PHE A 80 29.29 3.99 -12.28
C PHE A 80 28.04 4.15 -11.42
N TYR A 81 28.04 3.50 -10.25
CA TYR A 81 26.95 3.59 -9.27
C TYR A 81 27.41 3.30 -7.84
N ASP A 82 26.63 3.80 -6.89
CA ASP A 82 26.74 3.52 -5.45
C ASP A 82 25.51 2.71 -5.04
N LEU A 83 25.65 1.41 -4.75
CA LEU A 83 24.51 0.53 -4.46
C LEU A 83 23.74 0.96 -3.21
N ASN A 84 24.33 1.74 -2.30
CA ASN A 84 23.54 2.35 -1.22
C ASN A 84 22.72 3.56 -1.69
N THR A 85 23.17 4.29 -2.72
CA THR A 85 22.35 5.30 -3.39
C THR A 85 21.21 4.63 -4.16
N LEU A 86 21.48 3.49 -4.82
CA LEU A 86 20.49 2.68 -5.53
C LEU A 86 19.47 2.01 -4.58
N ASN A 87 19.93 1.46 -3.45
CA ASN A 87 19.06 1.05 -2.35
C ASN A 87 18.28 2.25 -1.79
N SER A 88 18.87 3.45 -1.76
CA SER A 88 18.16 4.66 -1.32
C SER A 88 17.12 5.18 -2.31
N THR A 89 17.20 4.81 -3.60
CA THR A 89 16.11 5.02 -4.58
C THR A 89 15.07 3.91 -4.51
N MET A 90 15.46 2.70 -4.10
CA MET A 90 14.51 1.62 -3.80
C MET A 90 13.67 1.83 -2.52
N ASN A 91 13.97 2.86 -1.71
CA ASN A 91 13.31 3.24 -0.44
C ASN A 91 11.78 3.55 -0.55
N GLY A 92 10.99 2.52 -0.79
CA GLY A 92 9.70 2.36 -0.11
C GLY A 92 9.89 1.54 1.16
N SER A 93 8.81 1.01 1.72
CA SER A 93 8.84 -0.02 2.79
C SER A 93 9.10 -1.44 2.26
N ALA A 94 9.71 -1.52 1.06
CA ALA A 94 10.41 -2.68 0.55
C ALA A 94 11.45 -3.15 1.58
N THR A 95 11.38 -4.42 1.94
CA THR A 95 12.49 -5.10 2.61
C THR A 95 12.88 -6.25 1.72
N GLN A 96 14.10 -6.20 1.20
CA GLN A 96 14.67 -7.27 0.37
C GLN A 96 14.96 -8.54 1.19
N GLU A 97 14.94 -8.44 2.52
CA GLU A 97 15.17 -9.56 3.43
C GLU A 97 13.95 -10.51 3.50
N LYS A 98 14.22 -11.81 3.33
CA LYS A 98 13.35 -12.95 3.65
C LYS A 98 12.04 -13.14 2.88
N TRP A 99 11.70 -12.32 1.88
CA TRP A 99 10.53 -12.59 1.02
C TRP A 99 10.57 -14.02 0.47
N ASN A 100 11.76 -14.47 0.04
CA ASN A 100 12.03 -15.76 -0.59
C ASN A 100 11.85 -16.98 0.32
N VAL A 101 11.66 -16.79 1.63
CA VAL A 101 11.38 -17.86 2.61
C VAL A 101 10.07 -17.64 3.36
N ASN A 102 9.42 -16.49 3.17
CA ASN A 102 8.19 -16.10 3.88
C ASN A 102 6.94 -16.13 3.01
N ILE A 103 7.06 -16.20 1.68
CA ILE A 103 5.93 -16.40 0.76
C ILE A 103 5.88 -17.86 0.29
N PRO A 104 4.69 -18.40 -0.02
CA PRO A 104 4.53 -19.78 -0.46
C PRO A 104 5.12 -19.99 -1.87
N ARG A 105 5.26 -21.26 -2.23
CA ARG A 105 5.65 -21.69 -3.58
C ARG A 105 4.42 -21.87 -4.48
N LEU A 106 4.64 -21.83 -5.79
CA LEU A 106 3.65 -22.34 -6.73
C LEU A 106 3.50 -23.85 -6.57
N ILE A 107 2.27 -24.34 -6.68
CA ILE A 107 1.93 -25.76 -6.67
C ILE A 107 1.76 -26.22 -8.13
N ASP A 108 2.32 -27.37 -8.48
CA ASP A 108 2.19 -27.93 -9.82
C ASP A 108 0.88 -28.74 -10.02
N LYS A 109 0.67 -29.26 -11.23
CA LYS A 109 -0.54 -30.06 -11.56
C LYS A 109 -0.67 -31.37 -10.78
N SER A 110 0.38 -31.85 -10.13
CA SER A 110 0.38 -33.04 -9.27
C SER A 110 0.11 -32.72 -7.79
N GLY A 111 -0.02 -31.44 -7.44
CA GLY A 111 -0.20 -30.98 -6.07
C GLY A 111 1.11 -30.78 -5.29
N GLN A 112 2.28 -30.86 -5.94
CA GLN A 112 3.57 -30.69 -5.27
C GLN A 112 4.06 -29.23 -5.30
N GLN A 113 4.75 -28.81 -4.23
CA GLN A 113 5.38 -27.48 -4.19
C GLN A 113 6.59 -27.42 -5.12
N THR A 114 6.61 -26.43 -6.00
CA THR A 114 7.75 -26.15 -6.87
C THR A 114 8.83 -25.30 -6.16
N SER A 115 9.99 -25.11 -6.80
CA SER A 115 10.98 -24.13 -6.32
C SER A 115 10.56 -22.67 -6.56
N GLN A 116 9.57 -22.42 -7.43
CA GLN A 116 9.18 -21.08 -7.84
C GLN A 116 8.34 -20.39 -6.75
N PRO A 117 8.66 -19.13 -6.36
CA PRO A 117 7.82 -18.38 -5.44
C PRO A 117 6.48 -18.02 -6.08
N ASN A 118 5.40 -18.09 -5.30
CA ASN A 118 4.12 -17.57 -5.72
C ASN A 118 4.08 -16.05 -5.52
N TYR A 119 4.26 -15.29 -6.60
CA TYR A 119 4.23 -13.82 -6.56
C TYR A 119 2.82 -13.23 -6.35
N LEU A 120 1.76 -14.03 -6.52
CA LEU A 120 0.35 -13.67 -6.30
C LEU A 120 -0.24 -14.28 -5.02
N TRP A 121 0.59 -14.78 -4.09
CA TRP A 121 0.13 -15.39 -2.83
C TRP A 121 -0.89 -14.53 -2.06
N ASN A 122 -0.82 -13.20 -2.22
CA ASN A 122 -1.70 -12.23 -1.61
C ASN A 122 -3.12 -12.21 -2.24
N HIS A 123 -3.28 -12.69 -3.47
CA HIS A 123 -4.57 -12.91 -4.15
C HIS A 123 -5.21 -14.19 -3.61
N ASP A 124 -4.42 -15.28 -3.57
CA ASP A 124 -4.88 -16.60 -3.14
C ASP A 124 -5.29 -16.62 -1.67
N CYS A 125 -4.51 -16.02 -0.78
CA CYS A 125 -4.77 -16.06 0.66
C CYS A 125 -6.03 -15.28 1.09
N VAL A 126 -6.52 -14.36 0.26
CA VAL A 126 -7.82 -13.68 0.46
C VAL A 126 -8.93 -14.23 -0.45
N ARG A 127 -8.63 -15.29 -1.21
CA ARG A 127 -9.57 -16.04 -2.06
C ARG A 127 -10.17 -15.24 -3.24
N PHE A 128 -9.42 -14.31 -3.81
CA PHE A 128 -9.87 -13.58 -5.02
C PHE A 128 -10.14 -14.51 -6.23
N PRO A 129 -9.25 -15.45 -6.60
CA PRO A 129 -9.50 -16.32 -7.75
C PRO A 129 -10.80 -17.12 -7.62
N GLN A 130 -11.07 -17.66 -6.43
CA GLN A 130 -12.28 -18.42 -6.12
C GLN A 130 -13.53 -17.52 -6.13
N ALA A 131 -13.45 -16.31 -5.54
CA ALA A 131 -14.53 -15.35 -5.56
C ALA A 131 -14.92 -14.92 -6.99
N ILE A 132 -13.93 -14.65 -7.84
CA ILE A 132 -14.14 -14.32 -9.26
C ILE A 132 -14.73 -15.51 -10.02
N GLN A 133 -14.19 -16.72 -9.83
CA GLN A 133 -14.73 -17.92 -10.45
C GLN A 133 -16.21 -18.10 -10.08
N TYR A 134 -16.55 -18.03 -8.79
CA TYR A 134 -17.90 -18.19 -8.25
C TYR A 134 -18.92 -17.25 -8.91
N VAL A 135 -18.60 -15.96 -9.07
CA VAL A 135 -19.51 -15.01 -9.73
C VAL A 135 -19.50 -15.09 -11.25
N SER A 136 -18.37 -15.47 -11.87
CA SER A 136 -18.29 -15.62 -13.34
C SER A 136 -19.03 -16.86 -13.86
N GLU A 137 -19.14 -17.90 -13.03
CA GLU A 137 -19.92 -19.10 -13.31
C GLU A 137 -21.41 -18.92 -12.98
N GLY A 138 -21.84 -17.72 -12.60
CA GLY A 138 -23.25 -17.42 -12.29
C GLY A 138 -23.79 -18.12 -11.03
N LYS A 139 -22.92 -18.54 -10.11
CA LYS A 139 -23.29 -19.31 -8.91
C LYS A 139 -23.74 -18.45 -7.72
N ASN A 140 -23.63 -17.12 -7.83
CA ASN A 140 -24.13 -16.17 -6.85
C ASN A 140 -25.53 -15.69 -7.26
N GLU A 141 -26.47 -15.68 -6.31
CA GLU A 141 -27.88 -15.34 -6.55
C GLU A 141 -28.17 -13.84 -6.75
N TYR A 142 -27.27 -12.95 -6.33
CA TYR A 142 -27.47 -11.49 -6.40
C TYR A 142 -26.83 -10.84 -7.63
N GLY A 143 -25.78 -11.44 -8.19
CA GLY A 143 -25.12 -10.91 -9.38
C GLY A 143 -23.96 -11.77 -9.90
N SER A 144 -23.75 -11.71 -11.22
CA SER A 144 -22.67 -12.40 -11.93
C SER A 144 -21.62 -11.42 -12.47
N LEU A 145 -20.49 -11.94 -12.95
CA LEU A 145 -19.42 -11.15 -13.57
C LEU A 145 -19.08 -11.71 -14.96
N ASP A 146 -19.51 -11.01 -16.01
CA ASP A 146 -19.18 -11.41 -17.38
C ASP A 146 -17.72 -11.05 -17.74
N LEU A 147 -16.84 -12.04 -17.64
CA LEU A 147 -15.42 -11.89 -17.97
C LEU A 147 -15.16 -11.66 -19.46
N SER A 148 -16.13 -11.93 -20.36
CA SER A 148 -15.95 -11.71 -21.80
C SER A 148 -15.87 -10.23 -22.17
N LEU A 149 -16.45 -9.35 -21.33
CA LEU A 149 -16.38 -7.89 -21.46
C LEU A 149 -15.00 -7.31 -21.08
N GLY A 150 -14.08 -8.15 -20.59
CA GLY A 150 -12.76 -7.71 -20.14
C GLY A 150 -12.85 -6.57 -19.13
N ALA A 151 -12.05 -5.51 -19.30
CA ALA A 151 -12.05 -4.34 -18.40
C ALA A 151 -13.43 -3.66 -18.24
N PHE A 152 -14.39 -3.89 -19.15
CA PHE A 152 -15.72 -3.29 -19.16
C PHE A 152 -16.77 -4.10 -18.37
N ALA A 153 -16.38 -5.17 -17.67
CA ALA A 153 -17.30 -6.08 -16.97
C ALA A 153 -18.11 -5.48 -15.78
N THR A 154 -17.79 -4.26 -15.31
CA THR A 154 -18.59 -3.55 -14.30
C THR A 154 -18.68 -2.05 -14.60
N GLU A 155 -19.56 -1.30 -13.94
CA GLU A 155 -19.58 0.18 -14.00
C GLU A 155 -18.93 0.86 -12.78
N ILE A 156 -18.23 0.09 -11.94
CA ILE A 156 -17.73 0.55 -10.64
C ILE A 156 -16.60 1.59 -10.79
N LYS A 157 -16.77 2.76 -10.16
CA LYS A 157 -15.83 3.89 -10.18
C LYS A 157 -14.94 3.93 -8.94
N VAL A 158 -13.63 3.82 -9.12
CA VAL A 158 -12.64 3.76 -8.05
C VAL A 158 -11.67 4.95 -8.13
N PHE A 159 -11.60 5.76 -7.07
CA PHE A 159 -10.68 6.89 -6.97
C PHE A 159 -9.58 6.60 -5.95
N GLN A 160 -8.33 6.57 -6.41
CA GLN A 160 -7.13 6.32 -5.61
C GLN A 160 -6.44 7.61 -5.19
N PHE A 161 -6.30 7.83 -3.88
CA PHE A 161 -5.67 9.02 -3.29
C PHE A 161 -4.26 8.68 -2.79
N ASP A 162 -3.26 9.03 -3.59
CA ASP A 162 -1.89 8.53 -3.42
C ASP A 162 -0.87 9.55 -3.98
N SER A 163 0.28 9.11 -4.51
CA SER A 163 1.35 9.94 -5.09
C SER A 163 1.03 10.51 -6.47
N GLY A 164 -0.08 10.11 -7.10
CA GLY A 164 -0.54 10.61 -8.40
C GLY A 164 -0.45 9.60 -9.54
N HIS A 165 -0.50 10.10 -10.76
CA HIS A 165 -0.56 9.30 -11.99
C HIS A 165 0.66 8.37 -12.20
N SER A 166 0.41 7.26 -12.92
CA SER A 166 1.38 6.22 -13.25
C SER A 166 1.55 6.11 -14.78
N THR A 167 2.78 6.25 -15.28
CA THR A 167 3.12 5.98 -16.68
C THR A 167 3.66 4.57 -16.94
N HIS A 168 3.72 3.71 -15.91
CA HIS A 168 4.15 2.33 -16.09
C HIS A 168 3.06 1.52 -16.83
N PRO A 169 3.36 0.85 -17.96
CA PRO A 169 2.38 0.16 -18.83
C PRO A 169 1.35 -0.71 -18.11
N VAL A 170 1.80 -1.53 -17.16
CA VAL A 170 0.97 -2.34 -16.23
C VAL A 170 -0.25 -1.62 -15.61
N VAL A 171 -0.20 -0.29 -15.48
CA VAL A 171 -1.33 0.56 -15.06
C VAL A 171 -1.77 1.49 -16.19
N PHE A 172 -0.82 2.07 -16.93
CA PHE A 172 -1.11 3.11 -17.93
C PHE A 172 -1.95 2.59 -19.11
N ASP A 173 -1.67 1.36 -19.56
CA ASP A 173 -2.33 0.73 -20.70
C ASP A 173 -3.61 -0.02 -20.30
N TYR A 174 -3.98 -0.01 -19.00
CA TYR A 174 -5.27 -0.55 -18.57
C TYR A 174 -6.40 0.28 -19.24
N PRO A 175 -7.34 -0.34 -20.00
CA PRO A 175 -8.25 0.40 -20.88
C PRO A 175 -9.11 1.46 -20.18
N ARG A 176 -9.39 1.28 -18.89
CA ARG A 176 -10.21 2.19 -18.06
C ARG A 176 -9.39 2.91 -17.00
N TYR A 177 -8.11 3.14 -17.29
CA TYR A 177 -7.26 4.00 -16.50
C TYR A 177 -7.44 5.47 -16.89
N ASN A 178 -8.14 6.18 -16.00
CA ASN A 178 -8.46 7.60 -16.15
C ASN A 178 -7.35 8.43 -15.49
N SER A 179 -6.60 9.16 -16.33
CA SER A 179 -5.69 10.21 -15.86
C SER A 179 -6.37 11.57 -15.96
N ILE A 180 -6.05 12.46 -15.03
CA ILE A 180 -6.51 13.86 -15.02
C ILE A 180 -5.94 14.65 -16.23
N GLU A 181 -5.06 14.04 -17.03
CA GLU A 181 -4.59 14.58 -18.31
C GLU A 181 -5.49 14.19 -19.50
N LYS A 182 -6.32 13.11 -19.40
CA LYS A 182 -7.29 12.69 -20.43
C LYS A 182 -8.64 13.40 -20.31
N GLU A 183 -9.08 13.71 -19.08
CA GLU A 183 -10.22 14.59 -18.85
C GLU A 183 -9.76 16.05 -18.86
N GLN A 184 -10.60 16.97 -19.35
CA GLN A 184 -10.30 18.40 -19.25
C GLN A 184 -10.04 18.78 -17.79
N THR A 185 -8.91 19.45 -17.56
CA THR A 185 -8.39 19.81 -16.25
C THR A 185 -9.50 20.42 -15.39
N PRO A 186 -9.88 19.80 -14.25
CA PRO A 186 -11.10 20.18 -13.55
C PRO A 186 -11.03 21.64 -13.09
N SER A 187 -11.97 22.44 -13.57
CA SER A 187 -12.15 23.85 -13.23
C SER A 187 -12.76 24.02 -11.84
N VAL A 188 -12.14 23.41 -10.82
CA VAL A 188 -12.51 23.64 -9.42
C VAL A 188 -12.16 25.08 -9.07
N ALA A 189 -13.13 25.97 -9.29
CA ALA A 189 -13.04 27.36 -8.86
C ALA A 189 -12.68 27.37 -7.37
N LEU A 190 -11.48 27.85 -7.03
CA LEU A 190 -10.94 27.72 -5.68
C LEU A 190 -11.85 28.48 -4.71
N ASN A 191 -12.74 27.77 -4.04
CA ASN A 191 -13.67 28.40 -3.11
C ASN A 191 -12.87 29.05 -1.97
N ASP A 192 -13.42 30.10 -1.36
CA ASP A 192 -12.66 30.87 -0.37
C ASP A 192 -12.36 30.07 0.90
N GLN A 193 -12.97 28.90 1.09
CA GLN A 193 -12.62 27.96 2.14
C GLN A 193 -11.30 27.22 1.82
N LEU A 194 -11.09 26.77 0.58
CA LEU A 194 -9.83 26.20 0.11
C LEU A 194 -8.70 27.23 0.15
N LYS A 195 -8.90 28.44 -0.43
CA LYS A 195 -7.91 29.55 -0.34
C LYS A 195 -7.47 29.83 1.10
N ARG A 196 -8.42 29.88 2.05
CA ARG A 196 -8.16 30.12 3.48
C ARG A 196 -7.57 28.92 4.22
N ILE A 197 -7.65 27.71 3.66
CA ILE A 197 -6.98 26.53 4.21
C ILE A 197 -5.54 26.45 3.70
N ALA A 198 -5.30 26.82 2.44
CA ALA A 198 -4.12 26.46 1.67
C ALA A 198 -2.97 27.51 1.74
N GLY A 199 -3.26 28.82 1.67
CA GLY A 199 -2.29 29.89 1.97
C GLY A 199 -1.60 30.52 0.76
N LYS A 200 -0.26 30.63 0.78
CA LYS A 200 0.55 31.27 -0.29
C LYS A 200 1.35 30.28 -1.16
N ASP A 201 1.42 29.00 -0.78
CA ASP A 201 2.20 27.96 -1.49
C ASP A 201 1.37 27.20 -2.55
N ASP A 202 0.27 27.80 -3.01
CA ASP A 202 -0.90 27.04 -3.46
C ASP A 202 -0.96 26.72 -4.96
N LEU A 203 -0.52 27.62 -5.83
CA LEU A 203 -0.63 27.44 -7.27
C LEU A 203 0.13 26.19 -7.74
N GLU A 204 1.37 25.98 -7.29
CA GLU A 204 2.16 24.78 -7.60
C GLU A 204 1.49 23.49 -7.07
N SER A 205 0.87 23.55 -5.89
CA SER A 205 0.15 22.42 -5.30
C SER A 205 -1.13 22.08 -6.07
N TYR A 206 -1.80 23.08 -6.64
CA TYR A 206 -2.95 22.91 -7.53
C TYR A 206 -2.53 22.34 -8.89
N TYR A 207 -1.46 22.84 -9.53
CA TYR A 207 -0.94 22.24 -10.78
C TYR A 207 -0.54 20.76 -10.61
N LEU A 208 -0.18 20.32 -9.40
CA LEU A 208 0.08 18.91 -9.08
C LEU A 208 -1.18 18.05 -8.90
N LEU A 209 -2.34 18.64 -8.55
CA LEU A 209 -3.64 17.98 -8.66
C LEU A 209 -4.05 17.82 -10.14
N MET A 210 -3.61 18.75 -10.99
CA MET A 210 -4.01 18.92 -12.39
C MET A 210 -3.13 18.14 -13.39
N GLY A 211 -2.52 17.02 -12.96
CA GLY A 211 -1.82 16.06 -13.83
C GLY A 211 -0.28 16.15 -13.88
N GLY A 212 0.31 17.33 -13.67
CA GLY A 212 1.68 17.68 -14.11
C GLY A 212 2.90 16.99 -13.46
N PHE A 213 2.82 15.76 -12.97
CA PHE A 213 3.99 14.96 -12.57
C PHE A 213 3.82 13.47 -12.89
N GLN A 214 4.17 13.11 -14.12
CA GLN A 214 4.31 11.77 -14.65
C GLN A 214 5.57 11.07 -14.07
N LYS A 215 5.47 10.41 -12.91
CA LYS A 215 6.54 9.55 -12.35
C LYS A 215 5.99 8.35 -11.57
N PRO A 216 6.18 7.09 -12.05
CA PRO A 216 5.65 5.91 -11.38
C PRO A 216 6.15 5.74 -9.94
N GLY A 217 5.20 5.75 -9.00
CA GLY A 217 5.48 5.95 -7.58
C GLY A 217 4.87 4.91 -6.67
N HIS A 218 4.48 5.35 -5.47
CA HIS A 218 3.70 4.53 -4.55
C HIS A 218 2.34 4.17 -5.17
N SER A 219 1.70 5.13 -5.86
CA SER A 219 0.43 4.94 -6.56
C SER A 219 0.51 3.86 -7.63
N THR A 220 1.62 3.75 -8.37
CA THR A 220 1.83 2.69 -9.36
C THR A 220 1.84 1.31 -8.72
N SER A 221 2.52 1.17 -7.57
CA SER A 221 2.55 -0.08 -6.81
C SER A 221 1.15 -0.48 -6.32
N THR A 222 0.35 0.46 -5.80
CA THR A 222 -1.01 0.16 -5.30
C THR A 222 -2.05 0.03 -6.41
N ALA A 223 -1.94 0.79 -7.51
CA ALA A 223 -2.81 0.65 -8.67
C ALA A 223 -2.58 -0.68 -9.39
N ALA A 224 -1.32 -1.09 -9.60
CA ALA A 224 -1.00 -2.37 -10.23
C ALA A 224 -1.51 -3.58 -9.42
N THR A 225 -1.54 -3.50 -8.10
CA THR A 225 -2.16 -4.54 -7.27
C THR A 225 -3.68 -4.62 -7.48
N MET A 226 -4.37 -3.53 -7.81
CA MET A 226 -5.82 -3.54 -8.04
C MET A 226 -6.20 -3.83 -9.50
N ILE A 227 -5.62 -3.10 -10.45
CA ILE A 227 -5.98 -3.11 -11.89
C ILE A 227 -4.84 -3.56 -12.83
N GLY A 228 -3.74 -4.09 -12.28
CA GLY A 228 -2.55 -4.42 -13.06
C GLY A 228 -2.85 -5.39 -14.21
N ILE A 229 -2.44 -5.03 -15.43
CA ILE A 229 -2.54 -5.92 -16.58
C ILE A 229 -1.29 -6.78 -16.73
N THR A 230 -1.46 -8.04 -17.11
CA THR A 230 -0.38 -8.94 -17.50
C THR A 230 0.01 -8.66 -18.97
N GLY A 231 1.30 -8.65 -19.33
CA GLY A 231 1.63 -8.63 -20.77
C GLY A 231 3.09 -8.47 -21.22
N LEU A 232 3.99 -7.85 -20.45
CA LEU A 232 5.21 -7.26 -21.05
C LEU A 232 6.38 -8.24 -21.47
N GLU A 233 6.28 -9.57 -21.39
CA GLU A 233 7.35 -10.54 -21.82
C GLU A 233 8.82 -10.39 -21.29
N LYS A 234 9.69 -11.39 -21.43
CA LYS A 234 11.09 -11.37 -20.92
C LYS A 234 12.06 -10.48 -21.73
N GLY A 235 11.62 -9.85 -22.82
CA GLY A 235 12.49 -9.12 -23.74
C GLY A 235 13.02 -7.76 -23.25
N ASP A 236 12.24 -7.02 -22.45
CA ASP A 236 12.51 -5.59 -22.16
C ASP A 236 13.62 -5.33 -21.12
N TRP A 237 14.31 -6.37 -20.63
CA TRP A 237 15.28 -6.23 -19.55
C TRP A 237 16.69 -5.95 -20.09
N PRO A 238 17.36 -4.88 -19.63
CA PRO A 238 18.77 -4.70 -19.93
C PRO A 238 19.63 -5.79 -19.27
N ASN A 239 20.37 -6.55 -20.06
CA ASN A 239 21.33 -7.59 -19.60
C ASN A 239 22.34 -7.07 -18.55
N THR A 240 22.61 -5.77 -18.54
CA THR A 240 23.46 -5.09 -17.54
C THR A 240 22.88 -5.16 -16.13
N LEU A 241 21.55 -5.21 -15.97
CA LEU A 241 20.90 -5.34 -14.66
C LEU A 241 21.13 -6.72 -14.04
N GLU A 242 21.10 -7.79 -14.83
CA GLU A 242 21.41 -9.15 -14.35
C GLU A 242 22.80 -9.21 -13.69
N THR A 243 23.78 -8.49 -14.26
CA THR A 243 25.15 -8.42 -13.72
C THR A 243 25.25 -7.55 -12.46
N ILE A 244 24.42 -6.51 -12.33
CA ILE A 244 24.40 -5.59 -11.17
C ILE A 244 23.63 -6.20 -9.99
N PHE A 245 22.65 -7.06 -10.29
CA PHE A 245 21.62 -7.52 -9.35
C PHE A 245 21.51 -9.05 -9.30
N SER A 246 22.60 -9.80 -9.52
CA SER A 246 22.58 -11.27 -9.53
C SER A 246 22.05 -11.95 -8.24
N GLU A 247 22.14 -11.29 -7.08
CA GLU A 247 21.49 -11.75 -5.82
C GLU A 247 19.99 -11.40 -5.72
N LEU A 248 19.51 -10.46 -6.55
CA LEU A 248 18.13 -9.99 -6.64
C LEU A 248 17.46 -10.43 -7.95
N ASP A 249 18.09 -11.32 -8.71
CA ASP A 249 17.74 -11.70 -10.09
C ASP A 249 16.28 -12.16 -10.23
N ALA A 250 15.80 -12.95 -9.26
CA ALA A 250 14.41 -13.39 -9.16
C ALA A 250 13.39 -12.26 -8.90
N ILE A 251 13.81 -11.14 -8.29
CA ILE A 251 12.95 -9.99 -7.95
C ILE A 251 12.66 -9.12 -9.18
N PHE A 252 13.48 -9.19 -10.22
CA PHE A 252 13.34 -8.36 -11.41
C PHE A 252 12.85 -9.12 -12.65
N LYS A 253 12.92 -10.46 -12.68
CA LYS A 253 12.73 -11.21 -13.94
C LYS A 253 11.32 -11.73 -14.22
N THR A 254 10.46 -11.85 -13.22
CA THR A 254 9.15 -12.50 -13.40
C THR A 254 8.05 -11.46 -13.56
N LYS A 255 7.34 -11.50 -14.69
CA LYS A 255 6.22 -10.60 -15.00
C LYS A 255 4.93 -11.22 -14.52
N ILE A 256 4.61 -11.00 -13.24
CA ILE A 256 3.32 -11.39 -12.66
C ILE A 256 2.68 -10.16 -12.00
N SER A 257 1.86 -9.47 -12.78
CA SER A 257 1.02 -8.36 -12.39
C SER A 257 -0.39 -8.62 -12.90
N GLN A 258 -1.11 -9.46 -12.18
CA GLN A 258 -2.54 -9.60 -12.33
C GLN A 258 -3.18 -8.71 -11.25
N GLY A 259 -4.08 -7.82 -11.64
CA GLY A 259 -4.88 -7.04 -10.70
C GLY A 259 -5.81 -7.94 -9.89
N LEU A 260 -6.10 -7.56 -8.64
CA LEU A 260 -7.11 -8.24 -7.83
C LEU A 260 -8.52 -8.10 -8.42
N PHE A 261 -8.82 -6.94 -9.03
CA PHE A 261 -10.11 -6.67 -9.67
C PHE A 261 -9.98 -5.65 -10.83
N PRO A 262 -9.45 -6.06 -12.00
CA PRO A 262 -9.17 -5.19 -13.15
C PRO A 262 -10.42 -4.90 -14.01
N TYR A 263 -11.55 -4.57 -13.38
CA TYR A 263 -12.87 -4.45 -14.06
C TYR A 263 -13.60 -3.13 -13.76
N VAL A 264 -12.86 -2.07 -13.43
CA VAL A 264 -13.36 -0.81 -12.82
C VAL A 264 -12.90 0.42 -13.62
N ASP A 265 -13.66 1.52 -13.54
CA ASP A 265 -13.12 2.84 -13.91
C ASP A 265 -12.14 3.31 -12.82
N PHE A 266 -10.85 3.41 -13.14
CA PHE A 266 -9.82 3.66 -12.13
C PHE A 266 -9.15 5.01 -12.32
N THR A 267 -9.33 5.91 -11.34
CA THR A 267 -8.81 7.29 -11.38
C THR A 267 -7.74 7.52 -10.30
N CYS A 268 -6.52 7.90 -10.70
CA CYS A 268 -5.45 8.27 -9.75
C CYS A 268 -5.46 9.77 -9.43
N LEU A 269 -5.71 10.13 -8.17
CA LEU A 269 -5.61 11.49 -7.65
C LEU A 269 -4.33 11.69 -6.81
N LYS A 270 -3.63 12.81 -7.05
CA LYS A 270 -2.40 13.16 -6.32
C LYS A 270 -2.68 13.91 -5.04
N ALA A 271 -2.74 13.18 -3.93
CA ALA A 271 -3.00 13.73 -2.61
C ALA A 271 -1.73 14.18 -1.84
N SER A 272 -0.52 13.71 -2.20
CA SER A 272 0.74 14.25 -1.64
C SER A 272 1.96 14.05 -2.55
N LYS A 273 3.01 14.87 -2.36
CA LYS A 273 4.33 14.68 -2.99
C LYS A 273 5.05 13.41 -2.51
N THR A 274 4.75 12.88 -1.31
CA THR A 274 5.36 11.63 -0.79
C THR A 274 4.44 10.91 0.20
N VAL A 275 4.16 9.61 0.00
CA VAL A 275 3.36 8.76 0.92
C VAL A 275 4.16 8.29 2.16
N ILE A 276 5.43 8.70 2.28
CA ILE A 276 6.36 8.19 3.28
C ILE A 276 6.60 9.22 4.40
N LEU A 277 6.32 8.83 5.64
CA LEU A 277 6.75 9.51 6.88
C LEU A 277 8.29 9.58 6.97
N GLY A 278 8.91 10.55 6.30
CA GLY A 278 10.35 10.68 6.11
C GLY A 278 11.16 10.61 7.41
N GLY A 279 12.15 9.71 7.47
CA GLY A 279 12.95 9.44 8.67
C GLY A 279 14.07 10.44 8.94
N LYS A 280 13.76 11.74 9.06
CA LYS A 280 14.64 12.71 9.73
C LYS A 280 14.04 13.10 11.06
N LEU A 281 14.87 13.10 12.10
CA LEU A 281 14.51 13.63 13.42
C LEU A 281 14.21 15.13 13.25
N GLY A 282 12.92 15.49 13.09
CA GLY A 282 12.45 16.87 12.91
C GLY A 282 11.45 17.13 11.76
N THR A 283 11.38 16.32 10.70
CA THR A 283 10.53 16.58 9.51
C THR A 283 10.18 15.29 8.75
N LYS A 284 8.95 15.01 8.29
CA LYS A 284 7.64 15.70 8.39
C LYS A 284 6.58 14.69 8.87
N PHE A 285 5.72 15.07 9.81
CA PHE A 285 4.39 14.43 9.92
C PHE A 285 3.49 15.00 8.83
N PHE A 286 2.56 14.20 8.29
CA PHE A 286 1.48 14.69 7.41
C PHE A 286 0.59 15.68 8.17
N ASN A 287 0.97 16.95 8.07
CA ASN A 287 0.32 18.13 8.63
C ASN A 287 0.58 19.39 7.78
N ASN A 288 1.36 19.24 6.69
CA ASN A 288 1.55 20.31 5.71
C ASN A 288 0.19 20.77 5.18
N VAL A 289 0.12 22.04 4.83
CA VAL A 289 -1.12 22.67 4.40
C VAL A 289 -1.59 22.12 3.05
N SER A 290 -0.66 21.97 2.10
CA SER A 290 -0.88 21.39 0.78
C SER A 290 -1.56 20.02 0.80
N ASP A 291 -1.07 19.06 1.61
CA ASP A 291 -1.61 17.69 1.63
C ASP A 291 -3.09 17.66 2.06
N ALA A 292 -3.48 18.54 2.98
CA ALA A 292 -4.87 18.65 3.43
C ALA A 292 -5.77 19.27 2.36
N ALA A 293 -5.29 20.30 1.65
CA ALA A 293 -6.03 20.91 0.53
C ALA A 293 -6.23 19.90 -0.61
N ASN A 294 -5.19 19.14 -0.97
CA ASN A 294 -5.26 18.13 -2.02
C ASN A 294 -6.24 16.99 -1.68
N ILE A 295 -6.26 16.54 -0.43
CA ILE A 295 -7.25 15.54 0.03
C ILE A 295 -8.68 16.10 -0.08
N ILE A 296 -8.90 17.37 0.29
CA ILE A 296 -10.25 17.99 0.19
C ILE A 296 -10.68 18.11 -1.28
N ALA A 297 -9.83 18.67 -2.14
CA ALA A 297 -10.15 18.85 -3.57
C ALA A 297 -10.37 17.52 -4.28
N GLY A 298 -9.57 16.49 -3.96
CA GLY A 298 -9.78 15.14 -4.49
C GLY A 298 -11.09 14.52 -4.00
N LEU A 299 -11.47 14.71 -2.73
CA LEU A 299 -12.72 14.21 -2.18
C LEU A 299 -13.92 14.88 -2.88
N ASP A 300 -13.86 16.19 -3.09
CA ASP A 300 -14.87 16.93 -3.85
C ASP A 300 -15.03 16.37 -5.27
N HIS A 301 -13.92 16.22 -6.01
CA HIS A 301 -13.91 15.69 -7.36
C HIS A 301 -14.45 14.24 -7.46
N ALA A 302 -14.11 13.37 -6.51
CA ALA A 302 -14.61 11.99 -6.45
C ALA A 302 -16.10 11.92 -6.09
N ILE A 303 -16.57 12.79 -5.18
CA ILE A 303 -17.99 12.93 -4.82
C ILE A 303 -18.80 13.45 -6.02
N GLU A 304 -18.31 14.48 -6.71
CA GLU A 304 -18.95 15.06 -7.89
C GLU A 304 -19.08 14.05 -9.05
N ARG A 305 -18.08 13.16 -9.23
CA ARG A 305 -18.09 12.08 -10.23
C ARG A 305 -18.84 10.82 -9.79
N GLN A 306 -19.48 10.85 -8.63
CA GLN A 306 -20.22 9.72 -8.03
C GLN A 306 -19.34 8.47 -7.91
N ALA A 307 -18.16 8.62 -7.31
CA ALA A 307 -17.26 7.50 -7.02
C ALA A 307 -17.98 6.42 -6.21
N ASP A 308 -17.78 5.15 -6.55
CA ASP A 308 -18.29 4.05 -5.74
C ASP A 308 -17.42 3.79 -4.53
N ILE A 309 -16.10 3.89 -4.74
CA ILE A 309 -15.05 3.57 -3.77
C ILE A 309 -13.97 4.63 -3.84
N ILE A 310 -13.53 5.07 -2.66
CA ILE A 310 -12.37 5.95 -2.50
C ILE A 310 -11.32 5.21 -1.70
N THR A 311 -10.16 4.95 -2.29
CA THR A 311 -9.04 4.24 -1.65
C THR A 311 -7.92 5.21 -1.26
N ILE A 312 -7.68 5.38 0.04
CA ILE A 312 -6.76 6.39 0.59
C ILE A 312 -5.52 5.71 1.20
N SER A 313 -4.41 5.79 0.47
CA SER A 313 -3.10 5.27 0.87
C SER A 313 -2.34 6.13 1.88
N LEU A 314 -2.87 7.31 2.20
CA LEU A 314 -2.25 8.37 2.98
C LEU A 314 -2.87 8.51 4.36
N GLY A 315 -2.10 8.98 5.34
CA GLY A 315 -2.68 9.34 6.63
C GLY A 315 -1.75 10.14 7.54
N GLY A 316 -2.36 10.99 8.37
CA GLY A 316 -1.68 12.05 9.10
C GLY A 316 -2.26 12.40 10.45
N GLY A 317 -1.63 13.38 11.07
CA GLY A 317 -1.93 13.88 12.41
C GLY A 317 -2.86 15.09 12.38
N PHE A 318 -3.88 15.08 11.50
CA PHE A 318 -4.74 16.24 11.24
C PHE A 318 -5.39 16.79 12.52
N ARG A 319 -5.38 18.12 12.64
CA ARG A 319 -5.85 18.90 13.81
C ARG A 319 -6.64 20.14 13.36
N GLY A 320 -7.43 20.70 14.28
CA GLY A 320 -8.12 21.98 14.10
C GLY A 320 -9.09 22.01 12.92
N LYS A 321 -9.07 23.10 12.15
CA LYS A 321 -9.99 23.30 11.01
C LYS A 321 -9.81 22.24 9.91
N LYS A 322 -8.57 21.83 9.60
CA LYS A 322 -8.27 20.82 8.56
C LYS A 322 -8.95 19.49 8.86
N ASP A 323 -8.84 19.04 10.11
CA ASP A 323 -9.46 17.82 10.64
C ASP A 323 -10.98 17.80 10.43
N LYS A 324 -11.65 18.89 10.84
CA LYS A 324 -13.10 19.06 10.67
C LYS A 324 -13.52 19.05 9.20
N VAL A 325 -12.80 19.73 8.32
CA VAL A 325 -13.18 19.82 6.90
C VAL A 325 -12.95 18.50 6.16
N ILE A 326 -11.81 17.83 6.35
CA ILE A 326 -11.55 16.51 5.77
C ILE A 326 -12.61 15.51 6.26
N ARG A 327 -12.89 15.48 7.58
CA ARG A 327 -13.90 14.56 8.13
C ARG A 327 -15.31 14.87 7.61
N ASN A 328 -15.68 16.14 7.43
CA ASN A 328 -16.98 16.50 6.86
C ASN A 328 -17.11 16.05 5.39
N LYS A 329 -16.04 16.13 4.58
CA LYS A 329 -16.06 15.62 3.20
C LYS A 329 -16.11 14.09 3.13
N ILE A 330 -15.39 13.41 4.02
CA ILE A 330 -15.52 11.95 4.16
C ILE A 330 -16.93 11.55 4.63
N ARG A 331 -17.55 12.32 5.54
CA ARG A 331 -18.96 12.10 5.92
C ARG A 331 -19.93 12.35 4.75
N GLN A 332 -19.65 13.34 3.90
CA GLN A 332 -20.44 13.57 2.68
C GLN A 332 -20.38 12.36 1.75
N ALA A 333 -19.19 11.80 1.50
CA ALA A 333 -19.01 10.57 0.73
C ALA A 333 -19.72 9.36 1.38
N TYR A 334 -19.52 9.16 2.68
CA TYR A 334 -20.17 8.09 3.47
C TYR A 334 -21.71 8.17 3.38
N ASN A 335 -22.30 9.36 3.58
CA ASN A 335 -23.74 9.58 3.48
C ASN A 335 -24.30 9.25 2.08
N GLN A 336 -23.50 9.41 1.03
CA GLN A 336 -23.84 9.06 -0.35
C GLN A 336 -23.60 7.59 -0.72
N GLY A 337 -23.13 6.75 0.22
CA GLY A 337 -22.88 5.32 -0.03
C GLY A 337 -21.55 5.02 -0.69
N ILE A 338 -20.61 5.99 -0.66
CA ILE A 338 -19.26 5.83 -1.18
C ILE A 338 -18.42 5.11 -0.12
N ILE A 339 -17.84 3.96 -0.48
CA ILE A 339 -17.02 3.17 0.44
C ILE A 339 -15.61 3.77 0.51
N VAL A 340 -15.30 4.47 1.60
CA VAL A 340 -13.98 5.12 1.80
C VAL A 340 -13.04 4.20 2.56
N VAL A 341 -12.15 3.50 1.86
CA VAL A 341 -11.19 2.54 2.42
C VAL A 341 -9.85 3.23 2.69
N CYS A 342 -9.32 3.11 3.90
CA CYS A 342 -8.18 3.90 4.36
C CYS A 342 -7.09 3.05 5.04
N ALA A 343 -5.83 3.36 4.71
CA ALA A 343 -4.66 2.75 5.31
C ALA A 343 -4.53 3.10 6.81
N ALA A 344 -4.45 2.09 7.69
CA ALA A 344 -4.32 2.31 9.14
C ALA A 344 -3.04 3.09 9.54
N GLY A 345 -2.02 3.08 8.67
CA GLY A 345 -0.77 3.83 8.81
C GLY A 345 0.45 2.93 9.07
N ASN A 346 1.64 3.44 8.78
CA ASN A 346 2.91 2.72 8.99
C ASN A 346 3.68 3.33 10.17
N SER A 347 3.85 2.60 11.27
CA SER A 347 4.69 3.03 12.38
C SER A 347 6.18 2.89 12.04
N ARG A 348 6.95 3.95 12.34
CA ARG A 348 8.43 3.97 12.22
C ARG A 348 9.14 3.99 13.57
N PHE A 349 8.41 4.03 14.68
CA PHE A 349 8.95 4.00 16.04
C PHE A 349 8.38 2.81 16.79
N TYR A 350 9.27 1.89 17.20
CA TYR A 350 8.93 0.59 17.81
C TYR A 350 8.21 0.66 19.17
N SER A 351 7.94 1.85 19.73
CA SER A 351 7.57 1.99 21.15
C SER A 351 6.46 2.97 21.54
N THR A 352 5.99 3.92 20.70
CA THR A 352 5.13 5.02 21.20
C THR A 352 3.89 5.42 20.39
N LEU A 353 3.71 4.99 19.13
CA LEU A 353 2.54 5.36 18.32
C LEU A 353 1.95 4.16 17.56
N PHE A 354 1.42 3.18 18.29
CA PHE A 354 0.56 2.13 17.74
C PHE A 354 -0.90 2.62 17.61
N GLY A 355 -1.08 3.74 16.92
CA GLY A 355 -2.40 4.36 16.73
C GLY A 355 -2.74 4.47 15.26
N ILE A 356 -3.96 4.10 14.91
CA ILE A 356 -4.54 4.32 13.58
C ILE A 356 -4.50 5.83 13.27
N VAL A 357 -3.98 6.18 12.09
CA VAL A 357 -3.88 7.59 11.65
C VAL A 357 -5.20 8.06 11.02
N LYS A 358 -5.37 9.37 10.87
CA LYS A 358 -6.51 9.94 10.11
C LYS A 358 -6.16 9.96 8.62
N PRO A 359 -7.07 9.66 7.67
CA PRO A 359 -8.50 9.52 7.86
C PRO A 359 -8.98 8.18 8.41
N ALA A 360 -8.20 7.10 8.35
CA ALA A 360 -8.63 5.74 8.80
C ALA A 360 -9.19 5.68 10.23
N LYS A 361 -8.84 6.61 11.13
CA LYS A 361 -9.42 6.68 12.48
C LYS A 361 -10.88 7.19 12.51
N TYR A 362 -11.37 7.82 11.44
CA TYR A 362 -12.77 8.27 11.35
C TYR A 362 -13.69 7.07 11.19
N PHE A 363 -14.80 7.05 11.93
CA PHE A 363 -15.82 6.01 11.81
C PHE A 363 -16.37 5.90 10.38
N GLU A 364 -16.50 7.04 9.69
CA GLU A 364 -16.98 7.16 8.31
C GLU A 364 -16.06 6.49 7.25
N THR A 365 -15.03 5.73 7.66
CA THR A 365 -14.09 5.01 6.78
C THR A 365 -13.96 3.53 7.18
N ILE A 366 -13.50 2.71 6.25
CA ILE A 366 -13.05 1.33 6.50
C ILE A 366 -11.54 1.36 6.75
N ALA A 367 -11.10 1.07 7.97
CA ALA A 367 -9.71 1.15 8.40
C ALA A 367 -8.98 -0.19 8.25
N VAL A 368 -7.95 -0.23 7.39
CA VAL A 368 -7.29 -1.47 7.00
C VAL A 368 -5.89 -1.59 7.57
N ALA A 369 -5.65 -2.66 8.33
CA ALA A 369 -4.34 -3.03 8.86
C ALA A 369 -3.61 -4.06 7.96
N ALA A 370 -2.28 -4.05 8.00
CA ALA A 370 -1.45 -4.94 7.18
C ALA A 370 -1.01 -6.19 7.94
N LEU A 371 -1.12 -7.34 7.27
CA LEU A 371 -0.53 -8.61 7.68
C LEU A 371 0.76 -8.89 6.88
N GLU A 372 1.64 -9.71 7.46
CA GLU A 372 2.81 -10.29 6.79
C GLU A 372 2.76 -11.83 6.77
N PRO A 373 3.12 -12.46 5.65
CA PRO A 373 3.18 -13.91 5.54
C PRO A 373 4.46 -14.44 6.19
N ILE A 374 4.35 -15.64 6.74
CA ILE A 374 5.46 -16.45 7.25
C ILE A 374 5.18 -17.90 6.84
N MET A 375 6.19 -18.60 6.31
CA MET A 375 6.10 -20.04 6.13
C MET A 375 6.52 -20.75 7.42
N LEU A 376 5.68 -21.68 7.89
CA LEU A 376 5.98 -22.55 9.03
C LEU A 376 5.58 -23.97 8.64
N GLU A 377 6.56 -24.87 8.59
CA GLU A 377 6.35 -26.27 8.16
C GLU A 377 5.62 -26.34 6.80
N GLU A 378 6.16 -25.61 5.82
CA GLU A 378 5.65 -25.51 4.44
C GLU A 378 4.23 -24.91 4.27
N GLU A 379 3.56 -24.55 5.36
CA GLU A 379 2.26 -23.87 5.37
C GLU A 379 2.38 -22.35 5.52
N LEU A 380 1.49 -21.62 4.83
CA LEU A 380 1.36 -20.17 4.95
C LEU A 380 0.64 -19.79 6.26
N GLN A 381 1.32 -19.02 7.10
CA GLN A 381 0.77 -18.39 8.30
C GLN A 381 0.74 -16.86 8.10
N LEU A 382 -0.20 -16.16 8.75
CA LEU A 382 -0.33 -14.71 8.62
C LEU A 382 -0.31 -14.03 9.99
N ILE A 383 0.69 -13.18 10.20
CA ILE A 383 0.82 -12.41 11.43
C ILE A 383 0.65 -10.91 11.17
N PRO A 384 0.26 -10.11 12.18
CA PRO A 384 0.26 -8.66 12.07
C PRO A 384 1.63 -8.11 11.69
N TRP A 385 1.70 -7.36 10.57
CA TRP A 385 2.96 -6.81 10.10
C TRP A 385 3.55 -5.87 11.15
N SER A 386 4.79 -6.10 11.54
CA SER A 386 5.48 -5.37 12.62
C SER A 386 5.52 -3.83 12.48
N LYS A 387 5.28 -3.29 11.28
CA LYS A 387 5.20 -1.84 11.02
C LYS A 387 3.78 -1.32 10.76
N SER A 388 2.77 -2.19 10.72
CA SER A 388 1.37 -1.76 10.64
C SER A 388 0.98 -1.03 11.91
N CYS A 389 0.36 0.14 11.78
CA CYS A 389 -0.52 0.64 12.82
C CYS A 389 -1.72 -0.33 12.97
N GLY A 390 -2.31 -0.31 14.16
CA GLY A 390 -3.50 -1.05 14.50
C GLY A 390 -4.19 -0.37 15.67
N GLY A 391 -5.33 -0.90 16.10
CA GLY A 391 -6.11 -0.34 17.20
C GLY A 391 -7.52 -0.90 17.24
N THR A 392 -8.32 -0.39 18.17
CA THR A 392 -9.73 -0.77 18.33
C THR A 392 -10.62 -0.37 17.15
N ASN A 393 -10.17 0.57 16.32
CA ASN A 393 -10.92 1.07 15.17
C ASN A 393 -10.39 0.49 13.83
N VAL A 394 -9.62 -0.59 13.85
CA VAL A 394 -9.37 -1.38 12.62
C VAL A 394 -10.64 -2.16 12.34
N ASP A 395 -11.15 -2.13 11.12
CA ASP A 395 -12.32 -2.91 10.70
C ASP A 395 -11.89 -4.29 10.20
N ILE A 396 -10.83 -4.36 9.39
CA ILE A 396 -10.33 -5.60 8.78
C ILE A 396 -8.79 -5.54 8.58
N SER A 397 -8.16 -6.69 8.44
CA SER A 397 -6.74 -6.81 8.09
C SER A 397 -6.57 -7.57 6.76
N ALA A 398 -5.58 -7.18 5.97
CA ALA A 398 -5.34 -7.78 4.66
C ALA A 398 -3.82 -7.85 4.34
N PRO A 399 -3.40 -8.59 3.30
CA PRO A 399 -1.99 -8.70 2.90
C PRO A 399 -1.34 -7.33 2.66
N GLY A 400 -0.29 -7.04 3.42
CA GLY A 400 0.39 -5.75 3.35
C GLY A 400 1.90 -5.85 3.39
N LYS A 401 2.49 -7.04 3.22
CA LYS A 401 3.93 -7.24 3.25
C LYS A 401 4.40 -8.36 2.34
N TYR A 402 5.51 -8.16 1.63
CA TYR A 402 5.98 -9.04 0.55
C TYR A 402 4.97 -9.13 -0.61
N ILE A 403 4.36 -8.00 -0.94
CA ILE A 403 3.57 -7.82 -2.17
C ILE A 403 4.52 -7.47 -3.30
N TYR A 404 4.48 -8.21 -4.40
CA TYR A 404 5.32 -8.00 -5.58
C TYR A 404 4.68 -6.95 -6.49
N THR A 405 5.37 -5.84 -6.76
CA THR A 405 4.78 -4.69 -7.46
C THR A 405 5.78 -3.91 -8.30
N PRO A 406 5.33 -3.23 -9.37
CA PRO A 406 6.17 -2.32 -10.15
C PRO A 406 6.73 -1.17 -9.30
N PHE A 407 7.90 -0.66 -9.68
CA PHE A 407 8.50 0.55 -9.07
C PHE A 407 9.47 1.25 -10.02
N GLU A 408 9.64 2.56 -9.85
CA GLU A 408 10.64 3.35 -10.59
C GLU A 408 11.94 3.54 -9.79
N ILE A 409 13.09 3.57 -10.47
CA ILE A 409 14.35 4.08 -9.91
C ILE A 409 14.51 5.54 -10.31
N SER A 410 14.83 6.42 -9.36
CA SER A 410 15.19 7.82 -9.64
C SER A 410 16.53 7.89 -10.40
N LEU A 411 16.40 8.01 -11.73
CA LEU A 411 17.47 8.05 -12.73
C LEU A 411 18.47 9.19 -12.52
N ASP A 412 18.04 10.30 -11.92
CA ASP A 412 18.86 11.48 -11.58
C ASP A 412 20.08 11.17 -10.68
N LYS A 413 20.12 9.98 -10.09
CA LYS A 413 21.21 9.50 -9.22
C LYS A 413 22.15 8.50 -9.90
N ILE A 414 21.93 8.21 -11.18
CA ILE A 414 22.72 7.28 -11.99
C ILE A 414 23.65 8.09 -12.89
N GLN A 415 24.96 7.83 -12.81
CA GLN A 415 26.00 8.58 -13.53
C GLN A 415 26.53 7.84 -14.76
N ASP A 416 26.13 6.59 -14.93
CA ASP A 416 26.35 5.80 -16.13
C ASP A 416 25.21 6.05 -17.11
N GLY A 417 25.51 6.74 -18.22
CA GLY A 417 24.52 7.09 -19.23
C GLY A 417 23.89 5.88 -19.92
N LYS A 418 24.65 4.80 -20.14
CA LYS A 418 24.12 3.57 -20.78
C LYS A 418 23.17 2.85 -19.82
N LEU A 419 23.56 2.73 -18.55
CA LEU A 419 22.69 2.17 -17.52
C LEU A 419 21.44 3.03 -17.30
N LYS A 420 21.55 4.37 -17.43
CA LYS A 420 20.42 5.30 -17.31
C LYS A 420 19.43 5.11 -18.46
N GLU A 421 19.89 5.13 -19.71
CA GLU A 421 19.10 4.85 -20.92
C GLU A 421 18.42 3.47 -20.85
N GLN A 422 19.16 2.45 -20.39
CA GLN A 422 18.65 1.11 -20.17
C GLN A 422 17.57 1.04 -19.08
N LEU A 423 17.69 1.83 -18.02
CA LEU A 423 16.70 1.91 -16.94
C LEU A 423 15.52 2.83 -17.28
N GLU A 424 15.69 3.78 -18.19
CA GLU A 424 14.60 4.59 -18.78
C GLU A 424 13.64 3.71 -19.59
N ASN A 425 14.16 2.70 -20.27
CA ASN A 425 13.40 1.74 -21.06
C ASN A 425 12.95 0.48 -20.28
N GLY A 426 13.29 0.34 -19.00
CA GLY A 426 13.13 -0.89 -18.22
C GLY A 426 12.01 -0.85 -17.16
N HIS A 427 11.11 -1.85 -17.17
CA HIS A 427 9.93 -1.92 -16.28
C HIS A 427 10.18 -2.71 -14.98
N LEU A 428 10.73 -2.08 -13.95
CA LEU A 428 11.22 -2.77 -12.73
C LEU A 428 10.13 -3.17 -11.72
N TYR A 429 10.33 -4.31 -11.05
CA TYR A 429 9.45 -4.85 -10.00
C TYR A 429 10.21 -5.13 -8.70
N LYS A 430 9.52 -5.07 -7.55
CA LYS A 430 10.07 -5.44 -6.25
C LYS A 430 9.02 -5.87 -5.23
N PHE A 431 9.50 -6.58 -4.21
CA PHE A 431 8.75 -6.82 -2.98
C PHE A 431 8.64 -5.57 -2.09
N GLY A 432 7.41 -5.12 -1.89
CA GLY A 432 7.05 -4.00 -1.04
C GLY A 432 6.49 -4.40 0.33
N GLY A 433 5.73 -3.49 0.91
CA GLY A 433 4.86 -3.75 2.05
C GLY A 433 4.41 -2.47 2.73
N ALA A 434 3.11 -2.20 2.79
CA ALA A 434 2.51 -1.02 3.39
C ALA A 434 1.07 -1.34 3.83
N THR A 435 0.53 -0.62 4.81
CA THR A 435 -0.93 -0.64 5.05
C THR A 435 -1.73 -0.23 3.81
N SER A 436 -1.16 0.59 2.94
CA SER A 436 -1.75 0.99 1.66
C SER A 436 -1.89 -0.16 0.67
N GLN A 437 -1.02 -1.18 0.75
CA GLN A 437 -1.17 -2.42 -0.02
C GLN A 437 -2.34 -3.26 0.52
N ALA A 438 -2.45 -3.40 1.85
CA ALA A 438 -3.64 -4.03 2.46
C ALA A 438 -4.94 -3.26 2.12
N THR A 439 -4.86 -1.93 2.03
CA THR A 439 -5.99 -1.05 1.66
C THR A 439 -6.55 -1.42 0.29
N VAL A 440 -5.70 -1.56 -0.74
CA VAL A 440 -6.19 -1.90 -2.09
C VAL A 440 -6.76 -3.32 -2.21
N HIS A 441 -6.38 -4.25 -1.32
CA HIS A 441 -7.07 -5.55 -1.25
C HIS A 441 -8.53 -5.39 -0.83
N VAL A 442 -8.78 -4.59 0.20
CA VAL A 442 -10.14 -4.31 0.68
C VAL A 442 -10.91 -3.42 -0.29
N SER A 443 -10.26 -2.48 -0.98
CA SER A 443 -10.88 -1.66 -2.04
C SER A 443 -11.27 -2.50 -3.27
N SER A 444 -10.47 -3.50 -3.63
CA SER A 444 -10.81 -4.46 -4.69
C SER A 444 -11.99 -5.34 -4.28
N ALA A 445 -12.04 -5.76 -3.01
CA ALA A 445 -13.14 -6.55 -2.48
C ALA A 445 -14.44 -5.73 -2.37
N ALA A 446 -14.33 -4.44 -2.04
CA ALA A 446 -15.44 -3.49 -2.09
C ALA A 446 -15.99 -3.33 -3.52
N ALA A 447 -15.13 -3.31 -4.54
CA ALA A 447 -15.54 -3.18 -5.93
C ALA A 447 -16.32 -4.41 -6.41
N LEU A 448 -15.78 -5.60 -6.17
CA LEU A 448 -16.44 -6.86 -6.49
C LEU A 448 -17.75 -7.04 -5.70
N TRP A 449 -17.74 -6.79 -4.38
CA TRP A 449 -18.95 -6.85 -3.56
C TRP A 449 -20.02 -5.86 -4.04
N LYS A 450 -19.64 -4.60 -4.32
CA LYS A 450 -20.61 -3.60 -4.75
C LYS A 450 -21.18 -3.93 -6.13
N HIS A 451 -20.40 -4.47 -7.06
CA HIS A 451 -20.90 -4.99 -8.33
C HIS A 451 -21.98 -6.05 -8.08
N VAL A 452 -21.64 -7.12 -7.35
CA VAL A 452 -22.51 -8.28 -7.09
C VAL A 452 -23.79 -7.92 -6.34
N TYR A 453 -23.71 -7.09 -5.29
CA TYR A 453 -24.87 -6.78 -4.44
C TYR A 453 -25.65 -5.54 -4.87
N SER A 454 -25.15 -4.73 -5.82
CA SER A 454 -25.77 -3.42 -6.15
C SER A 454 -27.25 -3.52 -6.49
N GLU A 455 -27.65 -4.53 -7.25
CA GLU A 455 -29.03 -4.67 -7.72
C GLU A 455 -29.96 -5.18 -6.61
N SER A 456 -29.56 -6.21 -5.87
CA SER A 456 -30.29 -6.68 -4.69
C SER A 456 -30.50 -5.55 -3.66
N LEU A 457 -29.47 -4.74 -3.41
CA LEU A 457 -29.57 -3.58 -2.52
C LEU A 457 -30.52 -2.50 -3.07
N ARG A 458 -30.64 -2.30 -4.38
CA ARG A 458 -31.64 -1.36 -4.95
C ARG A 458 -33.08 -1.85 -4.80
N GLN A 459 -33.29 -3.17 -4.68
CA GLN A 459 -34.62 -3.76 -4.60
C GLN A 459 -35.20 -3.76 -3.18
N ASP A 460 -34.35 -3.76 -2.13
CA ASP A 460 -34.79 -3.61 -0.75
C ASP A 460 -35.05 -2.12 -0.42
N GLU A 461 -36.32 -1.80 -0.12
CA GLU A 461 -36.78 -0.49 0.32
C GLU A 461 -35.94 0.10 1.47
N PHE A 462 -35.36 -0.73 2.33
CA PHE A 462 -34.48 -0.25 3.38
C PHE A 462 -33.25 0.46 2.82
N TYR A 463 -32.73 0.14 1.64
CA TYR A 463 -31.57 0.87 1.07
C TYR A 463 -31.98 2.01 0.13
N THR A 464 -33.25 2.06 -0.34
CA THR A 464 -33.74 3.05 -1.32
C THR A 464 -34.76 4.06 -0.80
N GLN A 465 -35.44 3.82 0.33
CA GLN A 465 -36.35 4.80 0.94
C GLN A 465 -35.60 6.09 1.29
N HIS A 466 -35.93 7.19 0.61
CA HIS A 466 -35.44 8.53 0.95
C HIS A 466 -36.20 9.11 2.14
N ASN A 467 -35.48 9.68 3.13
CA ASN A 467 -36.12 10.48 4.16
C ASN A 467 -36.48 11.84 3.56
N SER A 468 -37.76 12.21 3.62
CA SER A 468 -38.30 13.46 3.07
C SER A 468 -37.61 14.73 3.60
N HIS A 469 -37.01 14.67 4.79
CA HIS A 469 -36.26 15.78 5.38
C HIS A 469 -34.77 15.80 4.97
N HIS A 470 -34.24 14.68 4.47
CA HIS A 470 -32.84 14.54 4.04
C HIS A 470 -32.70 13.57 2.85
N PRO A 471 -32.93 14.05 1.60
CA PRO A 471 -32.90 13.19 0.40
C PRO A 471 -31.58 12.45 0.17
N ASN A 472 -30.45 13.01 0.63
CA ASN A 472 -29.09 12.51 0.39
C ASN A 472 -28.49 11.69 1.57
N ALA A 473 -29.28 11.25 2.55
CA ALA A 473 -28.74 10.84 3.85
C ALA A 473 -28.83 9.35 4.22
N LEU A 474 -29.22 8.46 3.29
CA LEU A 474 -29.50 7.05 3.62
C LEU A 474 -28.69 6.01 2.82
N ASN A 475 -27.88 6.44 1.84
CA ASN A 475 -27.02 5.52 1.09
C ASN A 475 -25.85 4.98 1.94
N ASN A 476 -25.54 5.58 3.10
CA ASN A 476 -24.57 5.03 4.04
C ASN A 476 -24.91 3.62 4.54
N ARG A 477 -26.19 3.21 4.42
CA ARG A 477 -26.64 1.83 4.65
C ARG A 477 -25.83 0.82 3.84
N VAL A 478 -25.44 1.14 2.61
CA VAL A 478 -24.58 0.30 1.75
C VAL A 478 -23.17 0.16 2.35
N VAL A 479 -22.61 1.22 2.93
CA VAL A 479 -21.28 1.17 3.57
C VAL A 479 -21.30 0.31 4.83
N GLU A 480 -22.36 0.42 5.64
CA GLU A 480 -22.50 -0.42 6.84
C GLU A 480 -22.87 -1.86 6.51
N ALA A 481 -23.58 -2.12 5.41
CA ALA A 481 -23.79 -3.48 4.90
C ALA A 481 -22.46 -4.15 4.48
N PHE A 482 -21.62 -3.42 3.75
CA PHE A 482 -20.26 -3.86 3.42
C PHE A 482 -19.39 -4.06 4.67
N ARG A 483 -19.43 -3.14 5.65
CA ARG A 483 -18.66 -3.25 6.91
C ARG A 483 -19.10 -4.47 7.72
N TYR A 484 -20.40 -4.76 7.76
CA TYR A 484 -20.93 -5.96 8.40
C TYR A 484 -20.43 -7.22 7.70
N GLY A 485 -20.58 -7.30 6.37
CA GLY A 485 -20.08 -8.40 5.56
C GLY A 485 -18.61 -8.66 5.82
N LEU A 486 -17.75 -7.63 5.77
CA LEU A 486 -16.33 -7.72 6.10
C LEU A 486 -16.06 -8.28 7.49
N PHE A 487 -16.84 -7.91 8.52
CA PHE A 487 -16.63 -8.43 9.86
C PHE A 487 -17.09 -9.89 9.99
N HIS A 488 -18.23 -10.26 9.41
CA HIS A 488 -18.79 -11.59 9.57
C HIS A 488 -18.12 -12.62 8.66
N SER A 489 -17.71 -12.24 7.45
CA SER A 489 -17.03 -13.12 6.50
C SER A 489 -15.55 -13.37 6.82
N LYS A 490 -14.90 -12.49 7.61
CA LYS A 490 -13.45 -12.54 7.88
C LYS A 490 -12.99 -13.93 8.28
N ASN A 491 -11.86 -14.34 7.72
CA ASN A 491 -11.17 -15.52 8.21
C ASN A 491 -10.55 -15.19 9.58
N GLU A 492 -11.04 -15.86 10.64
CA GLU A 492 -10.61 -15.59 12.03
C GLU A 492 -9.19 -16.06 12.36
N LEU A 493 -8.48 -16.66 11.39
CA LEU A 493 -7.14 -17.25 11.57
C LEU A 493 -7.11 -18.36 12.64
N LEU A 494 -8.30 -18.87 12.99
CA LEU A 494 -8.47 -20.11 13.73
C LEU A 494 -8.03 -21.25 12.81
N ASN A 495 -7.26 -22.19 13.37
CA ASN A 495 -6.46 -23.21 12.67
C ASN A 495 -5.12 -22.75 12.07
N GLN A 496 -4.67 -21.51 12.34
CA GLN A 496 -3.24 -21.19 12.17
C GLN A 496 -2.38 -21.80 13.28
N LYS A 497 -1.24 -22.39 12.89
CA LYS A 497 -0.19 -22.87 13.81
C LYS A 497 0.35 -21.75 14.70
N ILE A 498 0.27 -20.49 14.24
CA ILE A 498 0.65 -19.30 15.02
C ILE A 498 -0.60 -18.68 15.67
N LYS A 499 -0.88 -19.06 16.93
CA LYS A 499 -1.96 -18.45 17.71
C LYS A 499 -1.67 -16.96 18.00
N TRP A 500 -2.60 -16.09 17.61
CA TRP A 500 -2.48 -14.66 17.84
C TRP A 500 -2.49 -14.28 19.32
N THR A 501 -1.69 -13.28 19.70
CA THR A 501 -1.66 -12.78 21.09
C THR A 501 -2.91 -11.95 21.41
N LYS A 502 -3.28 -11.83 22.69
CA LYS A 502 -4.33 -10.89 23.16
C LYS A 502 -4.10 -9.45 22.67
N ARG A 503 -2.84 -9.04 22.49
CA ARG A 503 -2.49 -7.73 21.93
C ARG A 503 -2.83 -7.64 20.44
N TRP A 504 -2.62 -8.70 19.66
CA TRP A 504 -2.96 -8.73 18.24
C TRP A 504 -4.47 -8.67 18.03
N TYR A 505 -5.25 -9.55 18.67
CA TYR A 505 -6.73 -9.50 18.62
C TYR A 505 -7.32 -8.15 19.08
N ARG A 506 -6.64 -7.38 19.93
CA ARG A 506 -7.10 -6.03 20.31
C ARG A 506 -6.86 -4.96 19.23
N ASN A 507 -5.87 -5.14 18.35
CA ASN A 507 -5.40 -4.11 17.41
C ASN A 507 -5.61 -4.45 15.93
N PHE A 508 -5.96 -5.70 15.61
CA PHE A 508 -6.15 -6.22 14.26
C PHE A 508 -7.48 -7.01 14.22
N ARG A 509 -8.04 -7.22 13.03
CA ARG A 509 -9.33 -7.90 12.82
C ARG A 509 -9.19 -8.91 11.68
N GLY A 510 -9.18 -10.20 12.02
CA GLY A 510 -9.13 -11.34 11.10
C GLY A 510 -8.21 -11.16 9.88
N LEU A 511 -8.61 -11.82 8.81
CA LEU A 511 -8.13 -11.64 7.45
C LEU A 511 -9.33 -11.47 6.51
N LEU A 512 -9.22 -10.59 5.52
CA LEU A 512 -10.14 -10.46 4.40
C LEU A 512 -10.32 -11.82 3.69
N ASP A 513 -11.56 -12.30 3.59
CA ASP A 513 -11.94 -13.51 2.87
C ASP A 513 -13.02 -13.12 1.85
N VAL A 514 -12.61 -12.97 0.58
CA VAL A 514 -13.46 -12.37 -0.47
C VAL A 514 -14.52 -13.35 -0.96
N GLU A 515 -14.24 -14.66 -0.93
CA GLU A 515 -15.23 -15.68 -1.29
C GLU A 515 -16.38 -15.68 -0.29
N LYS A 516 -16.09 -15.70 1.02
CA LYS A 516 -17.13 -15.57 2.06
C LYS A 516 -17.81 -14.21 2.08
N LEU A 517 -17.13 -13.15 1.66
CA LEU A 517 -17.73 -11.81 1.57
C LEU A 517 -18.83 -11.75 0.50
N LEU A 518 -18.80 -12.67 -0.49
CA LEU A 518 -19.82 -12.81 -1.52
C LEU A 518 -20.85 -13.90 -1.21
N ASP A 519 -20.70 -14.66 -0.13
CA ASP A 519 -21.67 -15.66 0.29
C ASP A 519 -22.84 -14.93 1.00
N PRO A 520 -24.09 -15.10 0.51
CA PRO A 520 -25.30 -14.49 1.09
C PRO A 520 -25.43 -14.65 2.60
N SER A 521 -24.95 -15.75 3.17
CA SER A 521 -25.05 -16.05 4.61
C SER A 521 -24.24 -15.11 5.52
N PHE A 522 -23.34 -14.30 4.96
CA PHE A 522 -22.58 -13.27 5.69
C PHE A 522 -23.09 -11.84 5.45
N ALA A 523 -24.06 -11.64 4.54
CA ALA A 523 -24.71 -10.35 4.35
C ALA A 523 -25.65 -10.04 5.55
N PRO A 524 -25.76 -8.78 6.00
CA PRO A 524 -26.69 -8.44 7.07
C PRO A 524 -28.13 -8.48 6.60
N THR A 525 -29.02 -8.97 7.46
CA THR A 525 -30.44 -8.66 7.35
C THR A 525 -30.67 -7.15 7.51
N THR A 526 -31.76 -6.65 6.94
CA THR A 526 -32.14 -5.23 7.06
C THR A 526 -32.32 -4.78 8.53
N ASP A 527 -32.72 -5.68 9.44
CA ASP A 527 -32.82 -5.35 10.87
C ASP A 527 -31.47 -5.31 11.61
N GLU A 528 -30.49 -6.10 11.18
CA GLU A 528 -29.10 -6.00 11.67
C GLU A 528 -28.45 -4.70 11.20
N CYS A 529 -28.67 -4.30 9.94
CA CYS A 529 -28.18 -3.03 9.42
C CYS A 529 -28.86 -1.83 10.10
N LYS A 530 -30.19 -1.87 10.33
CA LYS A 530 -30.91 -0.89 11.17
C LYS A 530 -30.38 -0.82 12.60
N ARG A 531 -29.93 -1.93 13.19
CA ARG A 531 -29.32 -1.95 14.53
C ARG A 531 -27.94 -1.28 14.50
N SER A 532 -27.11 -1.65 13.53
CA SER A 532 -25.78 -1.07 13.29
C SER A 532 -25.81 0.46 13.22
N ILE A 533 -26.72 1.02 12.40
CA ILE A 533 -26.82 2.46 12.17
C ILE A 533 -27.33 3.22 13.41
N ARG A 534 -28.32 2.68 14.14
CA ARG A 534 -28.79 3.29 15.39
C ARG A 534 -27.69 3.32 16.47
N GLU A 535 -26.78 2.36 16.47
CA GLU A 535 -25.60 2.38 17.33
C GLU A 535 -24.53 3.38 16.85
N PHE A 536 -24.37 3.61 15.54
CA PHE A 536 -23.55 4.72 15.04
C PHE A 536 -24.06 6.10 15.52
N GLU A 537 -25.36 6.35 15.38
CA GLU A 537 -25.99 7.63 15.76
C GLU A 537 -25.90 7.89 17.28
N SER A 538 -26.10 6.86 18.10
CA SER A 538 -26.08 6.97 19.56
C SER A 538 -24.68 6.91 20.20
N SER A 539 -23.70 6.23 19.58
CA SER A 539 -22.36 6.03 20.17
C SER A 539 -21.35 7.18 19.97
N GLY A 540 -21.69 8.19 19.17
CA GLY A 540 -20.83 9.36 18.97
C GLY A 540 -19.42 9.00 18.50
N SER A 541 -19.28 8.27 17.39
CA SER A 541 -17.99 7.94 16.73
C SER A 541 -16.99 7.08 17.52
N SER A 542 -17.36 6.48 18.65
CA SER A 542 -16.37 5.90 19.58
C SER A 542 -16.57 4.46 20.07
N SER A 543 -17.76 3.85 19.99
CA SER A 543 -18.00 2.52 20.63
C SER A 543 -18.45 1.36 19.73
N PHE A 544 -18.77 1.58 18.44
CA PHE A 544 -19.28 0.52 17.54
C PHE A 544 -18.44 -0.77 17.54
N ASN A 545 -17.10 -0.62 17.54
CA ASN A 545 -16.15 -1.74 17.56
C ASN A 545 -16.16 -2.58 18.85
N GLN A 546 -16.94 -2.23 19.88
CA GLN A 546 -17.18 -3.08 21.06
C GLN A 546 -18.36 -4.04 20.88
N PHE A 547 -19.28 -3.78 19.93
CA PHE A 547 -20.48 -4.59 19.73
C PHE A 547 -20.19 -5.90 18.98
N LEU A 548 -19.49 -5.80 17.84
CA LEU A 548 -19.13 -6.93 16.96
C LEU A 548 -18.31 -8.04 17.66
N VAL A 549 -17.64 -7.73 18.77
CA VAL A 549 -16.86 -8.71 19.56
C VAL A 549 -17.74 -9.54 20.50
N GLY A 550 -19.00 -9.13 20.72
CA GLY A 550 -19.92 -9.72 21.68
C GLY A 550 -19.56 -9.38 23.13
N LYS A 551 -20.56 -9.00 23.95
CA LYS A 551 -20.38 -8.83 25.40
C LYS A 551 -20.31 -10.18 26.13
N GLN A 552 -19.26 -10.98 25.90
CA GLN A 552 -18.88 -12.00 26.88
C GLN A 552 -18.05 -11.36 28.01
N GLY A 553 -18.80 -10.89 29.02
CA GLY A 553 -18.38 -10.91 30.42
C GLY A 553 -17.17 -10.07 30.84
N VAL A 554 -17.39 -8.78 31.14
CA VAL A 554 -16.96 -8.23 32.44
C VAL A 554 -18.03 -7.27 32.97
N ASN A 555 -18.91 -7.77 33.84
CA ASN A 555 -19.84 -6.91 34.58
C ASN A 555 -19.09 -6.26 35.77
N ARG A 556 -18.31 -5.20 35.49
CA ARG A 556 -17.62 -4.39 36.51
C ARG A 556 -18.06 -2.93 36.42
N ASN A 557 -19.27 -2.65 36.89
CA ASN A 557 -19.69 -1.27 37.21
C ASN A 557 -20.80 -1.19 38.29
N SER A 558 -20.74 -2.07 39.29
CA SER A 558 -21.64 -2.03 40.47
C SER A 558 -20.93 -1.91 41.83
N SER A 559 -19.59 -2.00 41.89
CA SER A 559 -18.83 -2.03 43.17
C SER A 559 -18.00 -0.77 43.48
N PHE A 560 -17.86 0.19 42.57
CA PHE A 560 -16.98 1.36 42.76
C PHE A 560 -17.66 2.61 43.37
N ARG A 561 -18.90 2.48 43.91
CA ARG A 561 -19.67 3.60 44.49
C ARG A 561 -20.12 3.38 45.95
N ARG A 562 -19.45 2.49 46.70
CA ARG A 562 -19.81 2.17 48.10
C ARG A 562 -18.64 2.09 49.10
N ARG A 563 -17.54 2.80 48.82
CA ARG A 563 -16.43 3.03 49.78
C ARG A 563 -15.90 4.47 49.71
N MET A 564 -16.76 5.45 50.00
CA MET A 564 -16.40 6.79 50.49
C MET A 564 -17.56 7.40 51.29
N THR A 565 -18.05 6.66 52.30
CA THR A 565 -18.90 7.14 53.41
C THR A 565 -19.03 6.04 54.47
N LYS A 566 -17.98 5.88 55.27
CA LYS A 566 -17.96 5.43 56.68
C LYS A 566 -16.51 5.42 57.14
#